data_AF-A0A2U1KT59-F1
#
_entry.id   AF-A0A2U1KT59-F1
#
_cell.length_a   1.000
_cell.length_b   1.000
_cell.length_c   1.000
_cell.angle_alpha   90.00
_cell.angle_beta   90.00
_cell.angle_gamma   90.00
#
_symmetry.space_group_name_H-M   'P 1'
#
loop_
_entity.id
_entity.type
_entity.pdbx_description
1 polymer ?
#
loop_
_entity_poly.entity_id
_entity_poly.type
_entity_poly.pdbx_seq_one_letter_code
_entity_poly.pdbx_strand_id
1 'polypeptide(L)'
;MMKWGIHEISSKVKCLADIQGQGTNWQEIVHDMADSGNGNNIKSVVKRLLLAASVYNIWKERNGRIFRDVTKSGNEVFNSIVETVKTRLVGLTVRDSGAVRRTERVWGITCKRAV
;
A
#
# COMPACT_ATOMS: atom_id res chain seq x y z
N MET A 1 6.23 13.39 -19.01
CA MET A 1 4.96 12.75 -18.58
C MET A 1 5.26 11.34 -18.05
N MET A 2 5.25 11.14 -16.73
CA MET A 2 5.11 9.91 -15.89
C MET A 2 5.39 8.47 -16.41
N LYS A 3 6.15 8.22 -17.49
CA LYS A 3 6.21 6.86 -18.08
C LYS A 3 7.12 5.82 -17.40
N TRP A 4 8.02 6.19 -16.48
CA TRP A 4 9.10 5.27 -16.09
C TRP A 4 9.05 4.68 -14.67
N GLY A 5 8.17 5.16 -13.78
CA GLY A 5 8.12 4.67 -12.38
C GLY A 5 6.83 3.95 -11.97
N ILE A 6 5.75 4.12 -12.72
CA ILE A 6 4.42 3.63 -12.31
C ILE A 6 4.34 2.10 -12.37
N HIS A 7 4.85 1.47 -13.44
CA HIS A 7 4.80 0.01 -13.58
C HIS A 7 5.59 -0.72 -12.49
N GLU A 8 6.74 -0.20 -12.08
CA GLU A 8 7.54 -0.79 -11.00
C GLU A 8 6.80 -0.71 -9.65
N ILE A 9 6.20 0.44 -9.34
CA ILE A 9 5.41 0.64 -8.12
C ILE A 9 4.20 -0.29 -8.12
N SER A 10 3.47 -0.34 -9.23
CA SER A 10 2.28 -1.18 -9.45
C SER A 10 2.55 -2.66 -9.15
N SER A 11 3.62 -3.23 -9.72
CA SER A 11 3.98 -4.64 -9.49
C SER A 11 4.30 -4.94 -8.02
N LYS A 12 5.05 -4.05 -7.35
CA LYS A 12 5.41 -4.24 -5.93
C LYS A 12 4.20 -4.10 -5.01
N VAL A 13 3.30 -3.15 -5.29
CA VAL A 13 2.03 -2.98 -4.59
C VAL A 13 1.16 -4.23 -4.72
N LYS A 14 1.03 -4.81 -5.92
CA LYS A 14 0.27 -6.05 -6.14
C LYS A 14 0.76 -7.21 -5.28
N CYS A 15 2.08 -7.40 -5.21
CA CYS A 15 2.68 -8.43 -4.38
C CYS A 15 2.32 -8.25 -2.89
N LEU A 16 2.42 -7.02 -2.36
CA LEU A 16 2.06 -6.73 -0.96
C LEU A 16 0.56 -6.85 -0.67
N ALA A 17 -0.29 -6.63 -1.67
CA ALA A 17 -1.73 -6.70 -1.53
C ALA A 17 -2.28 -8.13 -1.52
N ASP A 18 -1.45 -9.15 -1.77
CA ASP A 18 -1.89 -10.55 -1.93
C ASP A 18 -2.99 -10.67 -3.00
N ILE A 19 -2.85 -9.91 -4.10
CA ILE A 19 -3.75 -9.92 -5.25
C ILE A 19 -3.18 -10.89 -6.28
N GLN A 20 -3.95 -11.90 -6.66
CA GLN A 20 -3.61 -12.78 -7.78
C GLN A 20 -4.28 -12.26 -9.05
N GLY A 21 -3.47 -11.84 -10.03
CA GLY A 21 -3.95 -11.34 -11.32
C GLY A 21 -2.80 -10.84 -12.21
N GLN A 22 -2.92 -11.03 -13.54
CA GLN A 22 -1.88 -10.67 -14.52
C GLN A 22 -1.82 -9.18 -14.87
N GLY A 23 -2.73 -8.37 -14.33
CA GLY A 23 -2.79 -6.97 -14.68
C GLY A 23 -1.53 -6.20 -14.23
N THR A 24 -0.95 -5.39 -15.10
CA THR A 24 0.28 -4.62 -14.80
C THR A 24 0.05 -3.12 -14.82
N ASN A 25 -1.15 -2.67 -15.22
CA ASN A 25 -1.53 -1.25 -15.18
C ASN A 25 -2.26 -0.93 -13.87
N TRP A 26 -2.20 0.35 -13.46
CA TRP A 26 -2.80 0.80 -12.20
C TRP A 26 -4.32 0.61 -12.17
N GLN A 27 -5.00 0.77 -13.30
CA GLN A 27 -6.45 0.65 -13.39
C GLN A 27 -6.91 -0.75 -12.96
N GLU A 28 -6.21 -1.79 -13.42
CA GLU A 28 -6.47 -3.18 -13.03
C GLU A 28 -6.19 -3.41 -11.55
N ILE A 29 -5.10 -2.88 -10.98
CA ILE A 29 -4.86 -3.02 -9.53
C ILE A 29 -5.97 -2.36 -8.71
N VAL A 30 -6.39 -1.15 -9.11
CA VAL A 30 -7.47 -0.43 -8.42
C VAL A 30 -8.77 -1.22 -8.53
N HIS A 31 -9.07 -1.76 -9.71
CA HIS A 31 -10.23 -2.61 -9.93
C HIS A 31 -10.18 -3.89 -9.09
N ASP A 32 -9.05 -4.62 -9.11
CA ASP A 32 -8.82 -5.83 -8.30
C ASP A 32 -8.96 -5.53 -6.80
N MET A 33 -8.48 -4.37 -6.35
CA MET A 33 -8.60 -3.93 -4.96
C MET A 33 -10.05 -3.56 -4.60
N ALA A 34 -10.77 -2.89 -5.50
CA ALA A 34 -12.15 -2.48 -5.31
C ALA A 34 -13.12 -3.67 -5.28
N ASP A 35 -12.90 -4.66 -6.16
CA ASP A 35 -13.71 -5.87 -6.24
C ASP A 35 -13.39 -6.88 -5.14
N SER A 36 -12.19 -6.81 -4.57
CA SER A 36 -11.83 -7.69 -3.47
C SER A 36 -12.59 -7.31 -2.18
N GLY A 37 -13.25 -8.30 -1.57
CA GLY A 37 -14.13 -8.10 -0.42
C GLY A 37 -13.57 -7.18 0.68
N ASN A 38 -14.36 -6.15 1.03
CA ASN A 38 -13.92 -5.02 1.83
C ASN A 38 -14.24 -5.13 3.34
N GLY A 39 -14.09 -6.32 3.92
CA GLY A 39 -14.42 -6.57 5.33
C GLY A 39 -13.50 -5.89 6.35
N ASN A 40 -13.74 -6.15 7.65
CA ASN A 40 -12.93 -5.63 8.76
C ASN A 40 -11.77 -6.55 9.19
N ASN A 41 -11.51 -7.61 8.43
CA ASN A 41 -10.33 -8.44 8.67
C ASN A 41 -9.05 -7.69 8.28
N ILE A 42 -7.92 -8.09 8.89
CA ILE A 42 -6.63 -7.42 8.69
C ILE A 42 -6.16 -7.39 7.24
N LYS A 43 -6.47 -8.40 6.42
CA LYS A 43 -6.09 -8.41 5.00
C LYS A 43 -6.83 -7.32 4.22
N SER A 44 -8.15 -7.20 4.42
CA SER A 44 -8.95 -6.15 3.80
C SER A 44 -8.50 -4.76 4.27
N VAL A 45 -8.13 -4.60 5.54
CA VAL A 45 -7.57 -3.33 6.07
C VAL A 45 -6.24 -2.98 5.38
N VAL A 46 -5.31 -3.93 5.26
CA VAL A 46 -4.02 -3.73 4.58
C VAL A 46 -4.23 -3.29 3.14
N LYS A 47 -5.13 -3.96 2.39
CA LYS A 47 -5.44 -3.60 1.00
C LYS A 47 -5.94 -2.16 0.87
N ARG A 48 -6.92 -1.76 1.68
CA ARG A 48 -7.42 -0.37 1.69
C ARG A 48 -6.32 0.64 2.02
N LEU A 49 -5.49 0.34 3.03
CA LEU A 49 -4.38 1.22 3.41
C LEU A 49 -3.36 1.34 2.28
N LEU A 50 -3.04 0.25 1.61
CA LEU A 50 -2.07 0.24 0.51
C LEU A 50 -2.58 1.04 -0.69
N LEU A 51 -3.87 0.90 -1.04
CA LEU A 51 -4.50 1.71 -2.08
C LEU A 51 -4.43 3.21 -1.72
N ALA A 52 -4.90 3.58 -0.52
CA ALA A 52 -4.91 4.96 -0.07
C ALA A 52 -3.50 5.56 0.00
N ALA A 53 -2.54 4.83 0.54
CA ALA A 53 -1.15 5.25 0.64
C ALA A 53 -0.49 5.41 -0.75
N SER A 54 -0.84 4.55 -1.71
CA SER A 54 -0.36 4.63 -3.09
C SER A 54 -0.85 5.90 -3.77
N VAL A 55 -2.17 6.12 -3.77
CA VAL A 55 -2.78 7.32 -4.35
C VAL A 55 -2.18 8.59 -3.72
N TYR A 56 -2.09 8.62 -2.39
CA TYR A 56 -1.57 9.78 -1.67
C TYR A 56 -0.11 10.08 -2.01
N ASN A 57 0.77 9.08 -1.99
CA ASN A 57 2.20 9.31 -2.24
C ASN A 57 2.50 9.66 -3.70
N ILE A 58 1.77 9.08 -4.66
CA ILE A 58 1.88 9.45 -6.07
C ILE A 58 1.45 10.90 -6.27
N TRP A 59 0.32 11.30 -5.70
CA TRP A 59 -0.14 12.68 -5.74
C TRP A 59 0.86 13.65 -5.08
N LYS A 60 1.39 13.28 -3.89
CA LYS A 60 2.39 14.06 -3.16
C LYS A 60 3.67 14.26 -3.97
N GLU A 61 4.12 13.21 -4.66
CA GLU A 61 5.30 13.28 -5.53
C GLU A 61 5.07 14.22 -6.71
N ARG A 62 3.93 14.07 -7.41
CA ARG A 62 3.57 14.93 -8.53
C ARG A 62 3.55 16.41 -8.14
N ASN A 63 2.97 16.71 -6.97
CA ASN A 63 2.95 18.08 -6.45
C ASN A 63 4.33 18.56 -6.00
N GLY A 64 5.18 17.67 -5.47
CA GLY A 64 6.57 17.99 -5.15
C GLY A 64 7.35 18.46 -6.39
N ARG A 65 7.19 17.78 -7.53
CA ARG A 65 7.81 18.19 -8.79
C ARG A 65 7.32 19.56 -9.27
N ILE A 66 6.00 19.77 -9.24
CA ILE A 66 5.39 20.99 -9.79
C ILE A 66 5.71 22.21 -8.92
N PHE A 67 5.61 22.08 -7.60
CA PHE A 67 5.61 23.24 -6.69
C PHE A 67 6.90 23.40 -5.89
N ARG A 68 7.79 22.40 -5.88
CA ARG A 68 9.01 22.41 -5.05
C ARG A 68 10.27 22.00 -5.79
N ASP A 69 10.17 21.67 -7.08
CA ASP A 69 11.27 21.13 -7.90
C ASP A 69 11.99 19.92 -7.26
N VAL A 70 11.28 19.19 -6.40
CA VAL A 70 11.80 17.97 -5.77
C VAL A 70 11.33 16.77 -6.57
N THR A 71 12.28 15.93 -6.99
CA THR A 71 12.03 14.70 -7.74
C THR A 71 12.44 13.50 -6.90
N LYS A 72 11.55 12.50 -6.81
CA LYS A 72 11.87 11.19 -6.23
C LYS A 72 11.88 10.12 -7.31
N SER A 73 12.72 9.11 -7.13
CA SER A 73 12.69 7.88 -7.91
C SER A 73 11.45 7.04 -7.57
N GLY A 74 11.06 6.13 -8.48
CA GLY A 74 9.94 5.21 -8.24
C GLY A 74 10.12 4.38 -6.97
N ASN A 75 11.36 3.98 -6.66
CA ASN A 75 11.70 3.26 -5.44
C ASN A 75 11.54 4.09 -4.16
N GLU A 76 11.92 5.37 -4.19
CA GLU A 76 11.70 6.26 -3.04
C GLU A 76 10.21 6.51 -2.78
N VAL A 77 9.41 6.61 -3.84
CA VAL A 77 7.94 6.71 -3.72
C VAL A 77 7.37 5.42 -3.16
N PHE A 78 7.80 4.26 -3.67
CA PHE A 78 7.37 2.96 -3.16
C PHE A 78 7.72 2.79 -1.67
N ASN A 79 8.94 3.13 -1.26
CA ASN A 79 9.33 3.09 0.14
C ASN A 79 8.48 4.04 0.99
N SER A 80 8.16 5.23 0.48
CA SER A 80 7.25 6.16 1.15
C SER A 80 5.83 5.58 1.30
N ILE A 81 5.35 4.77 0.34
CA ILE A 81 4.06 4.05 0.43
C ILE A 81 4.12 3.01 1.54
N VAL A 82 5.15 2.14 1.53
CA VAL A 82 5.33 1.08 2.52
C VAL A 82 5.39 1.65 3.94
N GLU A 83 6.16 2.72 4.14
CA GLU A 83 6.28 3.36 5.46
C GLU A 83 4.98 4.02 5.92
N THR A 84 4.22 4.64 5.00
CA THR A 84 2.87 5.13 5.32
C THR A 84 1.95 4.00 5.78
N VAL A 85 1.97 2.84 5.11
CA VAL A 85 1.13 1.69 5.49
C VAL A 85 1.56 1.13 6.84
N LYS A 86 2.86 0.88 7.07
CA LYS A 86 3.38 0.41 8.36
C LYS A 86 2.97 1.32 9.51
N THR A 87 3.15 2.63 9.34
CA THR A 87 2.77 3.63 10.34
C THR A 87 1.30 3.53 10.71
N ARG A 88 0.41 3.35 9.71
CA ARG A 88 -1.02 3.17 9.95
C ARG A 88 -1.33 1.84 10.64
N LEU A 89 -0.68 0.75 10.24
CA LEU A 89 -0.90 -0.57 10.83
C LEU A 89 -0.47 -0.63 12.31
N VAL A 90 0.68 -0.07 12.68
CA VAL A 90 1.15 -0.01 14.08
C VAL A 90 0.18 0.78 14.96
N GLY A 91 -0.53 1.76 14.39
CA GLY A 91 -1.57 2.51 15.08
C GLY A 91 -2.86 1.74 15.34
N LEU A 92 -3.08 0.58 14.69
CA LEU A 92 -4.32 -0.19 14.83
C LEU A 92 -4.32 -1.02 16.11
N THR A 93 -5.50 -1.08 16.73
CA THR A 93 -5.82 -2.06 17.78
C THR A 93 -6.55 -3.24 17.14
N VAL A 94 -5.96 -4.43 17.23
CA VAL A 94 -6.46 -5.64 16.58
C VAL A 94 -6.66 -6.77 17.58
N ARG A 95 -7.65 -7.63 17.31
CA ARG A 95 -7.78 -8.92 18.01
C ARG A 95 -6.74 -9.89 17.47
N ASP A 96 -6.10 -10.63 18.36
CA ASP A 96 -5.09 -11.60 17.95
C ASP A 96 -5.71 -12.70 17.07
N SER A 97 -5.04 -13.01 15.97
CA SER A 97 -5.46 -14.05 15.05
C SER A 97 -4.27 -14.51 14.21
N GLY A 98 -4.36 -15.71 13.64
CA GLY A 98 -3.31 -16.20 12.73
C GLY A 98 -3.10 -15.29 11.51
N ALA A 99 -4.15 -14.59 11.04
CA ALA A 99 -4.02 -13.61 9.96
C ALA A 99 -3.22 -12.37 10.40
N VAL A 100 -3.49 -11.85 11.60
CA VAL A 100 -2.76 -10.70 12.16
C VAL A 100 -1.27 -11.03 12.33
N ARG A 101 -0.94 -12.18 12.94
CA ARG A 101 0.46 -12.60 13.12
C ARG A 101 1.21 -12.75 11.80
N ARG A 102 0.55 -13.27 10.77
CA ARG A 102 1.13 -13.34 9.41
C ARG A 102 1.38 -11.96 8.82
N THR A 103 0.40 -11.05 8.93
CA THR A 103 0.56 -9.67 8.48
C THR A 103 1.72 -8.99 9.21
N GLU A 104 1.80 -9.09 10.53
CA GLU A 104 2.89 -8.53 11.33
C GLU A 104 4.27 -9.01 10.87
N ARG A 105 4.40 -10.32 10.61
CA ARG A 105 5.65 -10.91 10.08
C ARG A 105 6.00 -10.40 8.68
N VAL A 106 5.02 -10.34 7.77
CA VAL A 106 5.24 -9.86 6.38
C VAL A 106 5.65 -8.40 6.37
N TRP A 107 5.02 -7.58 7.21
CA TRP A 107 5.23 -6.14 7.26
C TRP A 107 6.36 -5.72 8.22
N GLY A 108 6.90 -6.64 9.02
CA GLY A 108 7.95 -6.37 10.00
C GLY A 108 7.51 -5.40 11.09
N ILE A 109 6.27 -5.54 11.59
CA ILE A 109 5.66 -4.63 12.56
C ILE A 109 4.98 -5.39 13.70
N THR A 110 4.54 -4.67 14.73
CA THR A 110 3.64 -5.17 15.79
C THR A 110 2.48 -4.20 15.98
N CYS A 111 1.26 -4.71 15.91
CA CYS A 111 0.03 -3.96 16.12
C CYS A 111 -0.37 -3.96 17.61
N LYS A 112 -1.14 -2.96 18.04
CA LYS A 112 -1.71 -2.96 19.40
C LYS A 112 -2.75 -4.07 19.53
N ARG A 113 -2.87 -4.68 20.72
CA ARG A 113 -3.88 -5.71 20.98
C ARG A 113 -5.11 -5.11 21.64
N ALA A 114 -6.29 -5.56 21.21
CA ALA A 114 -7.51 -5.33 21.98
C ALA A 114 -7.44 -6.16 23.27
N VAL A 115 -7.65 -5.50 24.40
CA VAL A 115 -7.81 -6.15 25.71
C VAL A 115 -9.14 -6.91 25.74
#